data_AF-A0A2V2N7A5-F1
#
_entry.id   AF-A0A2V2N7A5-F1
#
_cell.length_a   1.000
_cell.length_b   1.000
_cell.length_c   1.000
_cell.angle_alpha   90.00
_cell.angle_beta   90.00
_cell.angle_gamma   90.00
#
_symmetry.space_group_name_H-M   'P 1'
#
loop_
_entity.id
_entity.type
_entity.pdbx_description
1 polymer ?
#
loop_
_entity_poly.entity_id
_entity_poly.type
_entity_poly.pdbx_seq_one_letter_code
_entity_poly.pdbx_strand_id
1 'polypeptide(L)'
;MVSTIFIKKNVKLTFSKIAIKKGNFSQIHMVGLNEFFQKEILKKYFQEYRPYIIPFVMFLFLTIIPIEGYIMGSGFGYGVRGICYRFQITGLGESFIPISYEFQYVLSGLISGKNMYALFIWAGGSVLFGLATMLQFLNCIEFRQIQKRLSLLFFTISIFLFIVSEMVYYSPFFYGPSGVCVLFGIPVVIALCWMMWQEKKDNA
;
A
#
# COMPACT_ATOMS: atom_id res chain seq x y z
N MET A 1 -22.95 13.38 12.91
CA MET A 1 -24.27 14.01 12.67
C MET A 1 -24.24 15.22 11.71
N VAL A 2 -23.09 15.89 11.54
CA VAL A 2 -22.94 17.06 10.63
C VAL A 2 -22.84 16.67 9.14
N SER A 3 -22.31 15.48 8.82
CA SER A 3 -22.15 14.99 7.44
C SER A 3 -23.47 14.72 6.71
N THR A 4 -24.48 14.19 7.41
CA THR A 4 -25.79 13.85 6.81
C THR A 4 -26.58 15.09 6.39
N ILE A 5 -26.40 16.22 7.09
CA ILE A 5 -27.09 17.48 6.81
C ILE A 5 -26.49 18.18 5.59
N PHE A 6 -25.16 18.13 5.44
CA PHE A 6 -24.47 18.70 4.28
C PHE A 6 -24.82 17.97 2.97
N ILE A 7 -24.95 16.64 3.03
CA ILE A 7 -25.41 15.80 1.92
C ILE A 7 -26.82 16.22 1.49
N LYS A 8 -27.77 16.36 2.43
CA LYS A 8 -29.15 16.74 2.10
C LYS A 8 -29.27 18.11 1.42
N LYS A 9 -28.43 19.08 1.80
CA LYS A 9 -28.54 20.48 1.31
C LYS A 9 -27.95 20.65 -0.10
N ASN A 10 -26.80 20.05 -0.39
CA ASN A 10 -26.16 20.14 -1.71
C ASN A 10 -26.87 19.29 -2.78
N VAL A 11 -27.44 18.17 -2.38
CA VAL A 11 -28.28 17.33 -3.24
C VAL A 11 -29.52 18.11 -3.72
N LYS A 12 -30.20 18.83 -2.81
CA LYS A 12 -31.40 19.64 -3.14
C LYS A 12 -31.11 20.80 -4.11
N LEU A 13 -29.95 21.45 -3.98
CA LEU A 13 -29.52 22.54 -4.87
C LEU A 13 -29.15 22.06 -6.29
N THR A 14 -28.63 20.84 -6.41
CA THR A 14 -28.32 20.23 -7.70
C THR A 14 -29.59 19.80 -8.44
N PHE A 15 -30.59 19.29 -7.71
CA PHE A 15 -31.89 18.92 -8.26
C PHE A 15 -32.66 20.12 -8.84
N SER A 16 -32.59 21.29 -8.20
CA SER A 16 -33.20 22.52 -8.72
C SER A 16 -32.60 22.96 -10.05
N LYS A 17 -31.27 22.93 -10.21
CA LYS A 17 -30.59 23.41 -11.43
C LYS A 17 -30.75 22.46 -12.61
N ILE A 18 -30.86 21.14 -12.37
CA ILE A 18 -31.05 20.16 -13.45
C ILE A 18 -32.52 20.15 -13.92
N ALA A 19 -33.48 20.31 -13.00
CA ALA A 19 -34.91 20.33 -13.34
C ALA A 19 -35.32 21.57 -14.17
N ILE A 20 -34.65 22.71 -13.99
CA ILE A 20 -34.96 23.95 -14.72
C ILE A 20 -34.42 23.94 -16.16
N LYS A 21 -33.41 23.11 -16.48
CA LYS A 21 -32.73 23.13 -17.79
C LYS A 21 -33.39 22.26 -18.87
N LYS A 22 -34.32 21.38 -18.52
CA LYS A 22 -35.02 20.52 -19.48
C LYS A 22 -36.53 20.62 -19.28
N GLY A 23 -37.13 21.61 -19.94
CA GLY A 23 -38.58 21.73 -20.07
C GLY A 23 -39.12 20.55 -20.89
N ASN A 24 -39.47 19.45 -20.22
CA ASN A 24 -40.54 18.54 -20.64
C ASN A 24 -40.79 17.51 -19.53
N PHE A 25 -41.78 17.80 -18.68
CA PHE A 25 -42.29 16.90 -17.65
C PHE A 25 -43.49 16.14 -18.22
N SER A 26 -43.24 15.18 -19.10
CA SER A 26 -44.20 14.09 -19.30
C SER A 26 -43.47 12.85 -19.80
N GLN A 27 -43.66 11.75 -19.08
CA GLN A 27 -43.31 10.38 -19.49
C GLN A 27 -41.84 9.93 -19.40
N ILE A 28 -41.14 10.22 -18.30
CA ILE A 28 -39.99 9.38 -17.92
C ILE A 28 -40.43 8.45 -16.80
N HIS A 29 -40.56 7.17 -17.11
CA HIS A 29 -40.77 6.08 -16.15
C HIS A 29 -39.84 6.27 -14.94
N MET A 30 -40.43 6.53 -13.76
CA MET A 30 -39.71 6.83 -12.52
C MET A 30 -38.73 5.74 -12.06
N VAL A 31 -38.85 4.51 -12.60
CA VAL A 31 -37.95 3.39 -12.30
C VAL A 31 -36.59 3.54 -13.01
N GLY A 32 -36.56 3.97 -14.27
CA GLY A 32 -35.31 4.13 -15.05
C GLY A 32 -34.49 5.36 -14.67
N LEU A 33 -35.13 6.39 -14.11
CA LEU A 33 -34.44 7.57 -13.58
C LEU A 33 -33.56 7.19 -12.38
N ASN A 34 -34.02 6.28 -11.51
CA ASN A 34 -33.32 5.93 -10.28
C ASN A 34 -32.00 5.19 -10.56
N GLU A 35 -31.99 4.28 -11.53
CA GLU A 35 -30.77 3.55 -11.94
C GLU A 35 -29.75 4.44 -12.67
N PHE A 36 -30.21 5.34 -13.53
CA PHE A 36 -29.33 6.27 -14.23
C PHE A 36 -28.68 7.27 -13.25
N PHE A 37 -29.47 7.81 -12.32
CA PHE A 37 -28.96 8.72 -11.29
C PHE A 37 -28.03 7.99 -10.30
N GLN A 38 -28.33 6.74 -9.92
CA GLN A 38 -27.39 5.94 -9.13
C GLN A 38 -26.06 5.73 -9.86
N LYS A 39 -26.08 5.42 -11.16
CA LYS A 39 -24.85 5.26 -11.96
C LYS A 39 -24.03 6.53 -12.05
N GLU A 40 -24.65 7.69 -12.28
CA GLU A 40 -23.92 8.97 -12.32
C GLU A 40 -23.36 9.39 -10.96
N ILE A 41 -24.12 9.18 -9.88
CA ILE A 41 -23.64 9.41 -8.51
C ILE A 41 -22.46 8.47 -8.20
N LEU A 42 -22.62 7.16 -8.45
CA LEU A 42 -21.54 6.18 -8.25
C LEU A 42 -20.30 6.51 -9.08
N LYS A 43 -20.47 6.97 -10.32
CA LYS A 43 -19.36 7.35 -11.20
C LYS A 43 -18.63 8.59 -10.67
N LYS A 44 -19.36 9.58 -10.18
CA LYS A 44 -18.80 10.78 -9.56
C LYS A 44 -18.05 10.45 -8.25
N TYR A 45 -18.66 9.65 -7.38
CA TYR A 45 -18.00 9.16 -6.16
C TYR A 45 -16.76 8.34 -6.56
N PHE A 46 -16.89 7.36 -7.44
CA PHE A 46 -15.75 6.55 -7.86
C PHE A 46 -14.62 7.40 -8.43
N GLN A 47 -14.90 8.43 -9.25
CA GLN A 47 -13.87 9.36 -9.73
C GLN A 47 -13.20 10.17 -8.60
N GLU A 48 -13.96 10.57 -7.58
CA GLU A 48 -13.46 11.32 -6.42
C GLU A 48 -12.59 10.45 -5.49
N TYR A 49 -12.94 9.16 -5.30
CA TYR A 49 -12.25 8.26 -4.36
C TYR A 49 -11.23 7.30 -5.01
N ARG A 50 -11.31 7.07 -6.33
CA ARG A 50 -10.33 6.32 -7.14
C ARG A 50 -8.87 6.62 -6.78
N PRO A 51 -8.44 7.88 -6.63
CA PRO A 51 -7.06 8.22 -6.26
C PRO A 51 -6.58 7.62 -4.93
N TYR A 52 -7.49 7.31 -4.00
CA TYR A 52 -7.13 6.80 -2.68
C TYR A 52 -7.30 5.28 -2.57
N ILE A 53 -8.37 4.76 -3.17
CA ILE A 53 -8.72 3.34 -3.12
C ILE A 53 -7.70 2.50 -3.89
N ILE A 54 -7.28 2.95 -5.08
CA ILE A 54 -6.35 2.17 -5.91
C ILE A 54 -5.00 1.97 -5.19
N PRO A 55 -4.30 3.04 -4.72
CA PRO A 55 -3.05 2.85 -3.98
C PRO A 55 -3.24 2.04 -2.70
N PHE A 56 -4.32 2.27 -1.95
CA PHE A 56 -4.60 1.49 -0.73
C PHE A 56 -4.70 -0.01 -1.01
N VAL A 57 -5.52 -0.41 -2.01
CA VAL A 57 -5.69 -1.81 -2.39
C VAL A 57 -4.36 -2.40 -2.89
N MET A 58 -3.57 -1.63 -3.65
CA MET A 58 -2.28 -2.09 -4.13
C MET A 58 -1.26 -2.26 -3.01
N PHE A 59 -1.22 -1.38 -2.01
CA PHE A 59 -0.36 -1.57 -0.84
C PHE A 59 -0.78 -2.75 0.02
N LEU A 60 -2.09 -2.97 0.19
CA LEU A 60 -2.59 -4.18 0.85
C LEU A 60 -2.12 -5.43 0.11
N PHE A 61 -2.20 -5.43 -1.23
CA PHE A 61 -1.75 -6.55 -2.03
C PHE A 61 -0.23 -6.78 -1.94
N LEU A 62 0.56 -5.72 -1.82
CA LEU A 62 2.01 -5.79 -1.60
C LEU A 62 2.40 -6.36 -0.23
N THR A 63 1.50 -6.42 0.75
CA THR A 63 1.77 -7.17 1.99
C THR A 63 1.76 -8.68 1.78
N ILE A 64 1.07 -9.14 0.72
CA ILE A 64 0.95 -10.55 0.33
C ILE A 64 2.02 -10.91 -0.69
N ILE A 65 2.28 -10.05 -1.68
CA ILE A 65 3.33 -10.29 -2.67
C ILE A 65 4.71 -10.14 -2.01
N PRO A 66 5.69 -11.00 -2.35
CA PRO A 66 7.04 -10.78 -1.89
C PRO A 66 7.62 -9.46 -2.39
N ILE A 67 8.41 -8.78 -1.57
CA ILE A 67 9.12 -7.57 -1.97
C ILE A 67 10.48 -7.86 -2.60
N GLU A 68 11.03 -9.05 -2.32
CA GLU A 68 12.33 -9.49 -2.79
C GLU A 68 12.38 -11.00 -3.00
N GLY A 69 13.33 -11.41 -3.84
CA GLY A 69 13.73 -12.79 -4.01
C GLY A 69 15.23 -12.90 -3.80
N TYR A 70 15.67 -14.01 -3.23
CA TYR A 70 17.08 -14.20 -2.91
C TYR A 70 17.52 -15.64 -3.12
N ILE A 71 18.82 -15.78 -3.39
CA ILE A 71 19.53 -17.06 -3.44
C ILE A 71 20.52 -17.04 -2.28
N MET A 72 20.50 -18.07 -1.44
CA MET A 72 21.44 -18.23 -0.33
C MET A 72 22.83 -18.58 -0.85
N GLY A 73 23.87 -18.15 -0.12
CA GLY A 73 25.27 -18.41 -0.44
C GLY A 73 25.56 -19.87 -0.78
N SER A 74 26.44 -20.08 -1.77
CA SER A 74 26.83 -21.41 -2.27
C SER A 74 25.67 -22.27 -2.82
N GLY A 75 24.51 -21.67 -3.13
CA GLY A 75 23.36 -22.38 -3.67
C GLY A 75 22.62 -23.25 -2.65
N PHE A 76 22.80 -22.98 -1.35
CA PHE A 76 22.20 -23.77 -0.27
C PHE A 76 20.66 -23.75 -0.26
N GLY A 77 20.08 -22.74 -0.90
CA GLY A 77 18.64 -22.58 -1.04
C GLY A 77 18.28 -21.27 -1.73
N TYR A 78 17.00 -21.06 -1.92
CA TYR A 78 16.44 -19.83 -2.46
C TYR A 78 15.13 -19.51 -1.76
N GLY A 79 14.70 -18.27 -1.85
CA GLY A 79 13.49 -17.85 -1.19
C GLY A 79 13.01 -16.49 -1.63
N VAL A 80 11.90 -16.09 -1.05
CA VAL A 80 11.27 -14.80 -1.25
C VAL A 80 10.95 -14.21 0.11
N ARG A 81 11.06 -12.89 0.25
CA ARG A 81 10.69 -12.19 1.48
C ARG A 81 9.63 -11.16 1.15
N GLY A 82 8.54 -11.18 1.91
CA GLY A 82 7.51 -10.15 1.89
C GLY A 82 7.78 -9.08 2.94
N ILE A 83 6.75 -8.31 3.24
CA ILE A 83 6.83 -7.25 4.25
C ILE A 83 6.88 -7.85 5.66
N CYS A 84 6.15 -8.94 5.93
CA CYS A 84 6.04 -9.52 7.27
C CYS A 84 6.38 -11.01 7.34
N TYR A 85 6.96 -11.57 6.28
CA TYR A 85 7.23 -13.00 6.19
C TYR A 85 8.42 -13.29 5.27
N ARG A 86 8.96 -14.49 5.39
CA ARG A 86 9.94 -15.10 4.50
C ARG A 86 9.47 -16.49 4.13
N PHE A 87 9.56 -16.84 2.86
CA PHE A 87 9.37 -18.20 2.38
C PHE A 87 10.68 -18.68 1.76
N GLN A 88 11.15 -19.85 2.16
CA GLN A 88 12.42 -20.38 1.68
C GLN A 88 12.37 -21.88 1.41
N ILE A 89 13.15 -22.31 0.44
CA ILE A 89 13.35 -23.70 0.06
C ILE A 89 14.84 -23.99 0.18
N THR A 90 15.18 -24.99 0.98
CA THR A 90 16.57 -25.41 1.23
C THR A 90 16.68 -26.93 1.09
N GLY A 91 17.89 -27.49 1.19
CA GLY A 91 18.08 -28.94 1.25
C GLY A 91 17.38 -29.63 2.43
N LEU A 92 16.95 -28.86 3.45
CA LEU A 92 16.19 -29.36 4.60
C LEU A 92 14.67 -29.32 4.38
N GLY A 93 14.21 -28.80 3.25
CA GLY A 93 12.79 -28.66 2.90
C GLY A 93 12.33 -27.21 2.79
N GLU A 94 11.02 -27.06 2.74
CA GLU A 94 10.32 -25.77 2.59
C GLU A 94 9.98 -25.19 3.96
N SER A 95 10.05 -23.87 4.10
CA SER A 95 9.73 -23.19 5.36
C SER A 95 9.09 -21.84 5.11
N PHE A 96 7.94 -21.60 5.75
CA PHE A 96 7.32 -20.29 5.86
C PHE A 96 7.60 -19.72 7.25
N ILE A 97 8.36 -18.63 7.28
CA ILE A 97 8.87 -18.01 8.50
C ILE A 97 8.22 -16.63 8.62
N PRO A 98 7.21 -16.47 9.49
CA PRO A 98 6.66 -15.15 9.78
C PRO A 98 7.65 -14.32 10.59
N ILE A 99 7.50 -12.99 10.56
CA ILE A 99 8.36 -12.05 11.28
C ILE A 99 8.46 -12.34 12.79
N SER A 100 7.44 -12.92 13.41
CA SER A 100 7.46 -13.32 14.82
C SER A 100 8.49 -14.43 15.10
N TYR A 101 8.66 -15.37 14.18
CA TYR A 101 9.64 -16.45 14.30
C TYR A 101 11.06 -15.95 14.07
N GLU A 102 11.24 -14.95 13.19
CA GLU A 102 12.53 -14.29 13.00
C GLU A 102 13.04 -13.67 14.31
N PHE A 103 12.15 -13.01 15.08
CA PHE A 103 12.52 -12.50 16.40
C PHE A 103 12.86 -13.62 17.39
N GLN A 104 12.14 -14.75 17.35
CA GLN A 104 12.50 -15.90 18.18
C GLN A 104 13.89 -16.43 17.84
N TYR A 105 14.27 -16.45 16.56
CA TYR A 105 15.62 -16.85 16.14
C TYR A 105 16.69 -15.86 16.58
N VAL A 106 16.39 -14.56 16.66
CA VAL A 106 17.32 -13.59 17.28
C VAL A 106 17.45 -13.85 18.78
N LEU A 107 16.33 -14.03 19.48
CA LEU A 107 16.32 -14.27 20.92
C LEU A 107 17.00 -15.59 21.31
N SER A 108 16.89 -16.62 20.46
CA SER A 108 17.57 -17.91 20.66
C SER A 108 19.05 -17.89 20.26
N GLY A 109 19.54 -16.78 19.70
CA GLY A 109 20.91 -16.66 19.18
C GLY A 109 21.16 -17.38 17.85
N LEU A 110 20.13 -17.92 17.20
CA LEU A 110 20.23 -18.53 15.86
C LEU A 110 20.58 -17.49 14.79
N ILE A 111 20.03 -16.29 14.92
CA ILE A 111 20.38 -15.12 14.09
C ILE A 111 21.18 -14.14 14.94
N SER A 112 22.41 -13.84 14.52
CA SER A 112 23.31 -12.93 15.23
C SER A 112 24.13 -12.05 14.28
N GLY A 113 24.86 -11.08 14.84
CA GLY A 113 25.76 -10.19 14.10
C GLY A 113 25.02 -9.36 13.04
N LYS A 114 25.59 -9.26 11.83
CA LYS A 114 25.05 -8.45 10.74
C LYS A 114 23.61 -8.81 10.35
N ASN A 115 23.25 -10.10 10.42
CA ASN A 115 21.94 -10.59 10.01
C ASN A 115 20.84 -10.13 10.98
N MET A 116 21.17 -10.02 12.26
CA MET A 116 20.27 -9.49 13.28
C MET A 116 19.96 -8.01 13.02
N TYR A 117 20.98 -7.19 12.72
CA TYR A 117 20.77 -5.77 12.41
C TYR A 117 19.93 -5.57 11.15
N ALA A 118 20.22 -6.32 10.08
CA ALA A 118 19.41 -6.31 8.86
C ALA A 118 17.94 -6.65 9.17
N LEU A 119 17.69 -7.68 9.98
CA LEU A 119 16.33 -8.06 10.38
C LEU A 119 15.61 -6.92 11.12
N PHE A 120 16.26 -6.24 12.07
CA PHE A 120 15.65 -5.12 12.78
C PHE A 120 15.34 -3.94 11.86
N ILE A 121 16.24 -3.64 10.91
CA ILE A 121 16.04 -2.58 9.91
C ILE A 121 14.84 -2.94 9.01
N TRP A 122 14.78 -4.18 8.51
CA TRP A 122 13.63 -4.68 7.74
C TRP A 122 12.35 -4.60 8.54
N ALA A 123 12.32 -5.11 9.77
CA ALA A 123 11.15 -5.06 10.65
C ALA A 123 10.68 -3.62 10.91
N GLY A 124 11.61 -2.67 11.10
CA GLY A 124 11.29 -1.24 11.18
C GLY A 124 10.65 -0.71 9.89
N GLY A 125 11.20 -1.09 8.73
CA GLY A 125 10.61 -0.82 7.43
C GLY A 125 9.19 -1.38 7.30
N SER A 126 8.93 -2.59 7.79
CA SER A 126 7.63 -3.25 7.77
C SER A 126 6.59 -2.54 8.64
N VAL A 127 6.99 -2.11 9.84
CA VAL A 127 6.12 -1.32 10.73
C VAL A 127 5.75 0.01 10.07
N LEU A 128 6.72 0.72 9.50
CA LEU A 128 6.46 1.98 8.80
C LEU A 128 5.57 1.78 7.56
N PHE A 129 5.76 0.70 6.81
CA PHE A 129 4.88 0.36 5.68
C PHE A 129 3.44 0.14 6.14
N GLY A 130 3.25 -0.62 7.22
CA GLY A 130 1.94 -0.88 7.81
C GLY A 130 1.27 0.43 8.26
N LEU A 131 1.99 1.29 8.98
CA LEU A 131 1.50 2.60 9.39
C LEU A 131 1.16 3.50 8.20
N ALA A 132 1.99 3.51 7.16
CA ALA A 132 1.74 4.27 5.94
C ALA A 132 0.46 3.80 5.23
N THR A 133 0.23 2.48 5.19
CA THR A 133 -0.97 1.86 4.62
C THR A 133 -2.21 2.19 5.44
N MET A 134 -2.13 2.15 6.78
CA MET A 134 -3.23 2.55 7.66
C MET A 134 -3.56 4.04 7.53
N LEU A 135 -2.56 4.92 7.46
CA LEU A 135 -2.78 6.35 7.20
C LEU A 135 -3.44 6.57 5.84
N GLN A 136 -3.06 5.80 4.82
CA GLN A 136 -3.68 5.86 3.52
C GLN A 136 -5.15 5.40 3.55
N PHE A 137 -5.46 4.38 4.34
CA PHE A 137 -6.85 3.98 4.58
C PHE A 137 -7.67 5.10 5.24
N LEU A 138 -7.11 5.77 6.26
CA LEU A 138 -7.78 6.91 6.90
C LEU A 138 -7.99 8.07 5.93
N ASN A 139 -7.03 8.34 5.04
CA ASN A 139 -7.20 9.32 3.97
C ASN A 139 -8.37 8.99 3.04
N CYS A 140 -8.62 7.71 2.77
CA CYS A 140 -9.77 7.27 1.96
C CYS A 140 -11.11 7.60 2.63
N ILE A 141 -11.16 7.65 3.96
CA ILE A 141 -12.39 7.79 4.75
C ILE A 141 -12.65 9.25 5.16
N GLU A 142 -11.62 9.93 5.71
CA GLU A 142 -11.80 11.22 6.41
C GLU A 142 -11.26 12.45 5.66
N PHE A 143 -10.68 12.28 4.46
CA PHE A 143 -10.23 13.38 3.59
C PHE A 143 -9.27 14.41 4.24
N ARG A 144 -8.40 14.00 5.17
CA ARG A 144 -7.47 14.93 5.83
C ARG A 144 -6.14 15.04 5.08
N GLN A 145 -5.89 16.19 4.46
CA GLN A 145 -4.70 16.44 3.63
C GLN A 145 -3.35 16.30 4.37
N ILE A 146 -3.31 16.49 5.70
CA ILE A 146 -2.10 16.29 6.53
C ILE A 146 -1.69 14.82 6.59
N GLN A 147 -2.65 13.90 6.67
CA GLN A 147 -2.40 12.46 6.76
C GLN A 147 -1.80 11.90 5.45
N LYS A 148 -2.05 12.54 4.30
CA LYS A 148 -1.43 12.16 3.00
C LYS A 148 0.08 12.38 2.98
N ARG A 149 0.57 13.51 3.50
CA ARG A 149 2.01 13.80 3.54
C ARG A 149 2.76 12.84 4.45
N LEU A 150 2.17 12.52 5.60
CA LEU A 150 2.73 11.57 6.55
C LEU A 150 2.76 10.15 5.99
N SER A 151 1.69 9.71 5.31
CA SER A 151 1.65 8.40 4.63
C SER A 151 2.77 8.27 3.59
N LEU A 152 2.93 9.26 2.70
CA LEU A 152 4.01 9.27 1.70
C LEU A 152 5.40 9.29 2.35
N LEU A 153 5.59 10.05 3.42
CA LEU A 153 6.85 10.08 4.16
C LEU A 153 7.17 8.70 4.75
N PHE A 154 6.21 8.04 5.38
CA PHE A 154 6.40 6.71 5.96
C PHE A 154 6.68 5.65 4.89
N PHE A 155 6.00 5.68 3.74
CA PHE A 155 6.35 4.81 2.63
C PHE A 155 7.78 5.05 2.13
N THR A 156 8.20 6.31 2.01
CA THR A 156 9.54 6.67 1.54
C THR A 156 10.62 6.16 2.51
N ILE A 157 10.43 6.36 3.81
CA ILE A 157 11.35 5.86 4.84
C ILE A 157 11.33 4.32 4.86
N SER A 158 10.16 3.69 4.74
CA SER A 158 10.03 2.24 4.67
C SER A 158 10.82 1.63 3.51
N ILE A 159 10.67 2.19 2.29
CA ILE A 159 11.45 1.79 1.11
C ILE A 159 12.94 1.90 1.39
N PHE A 160 13.38 3.03 1.95
CA PHE A 160 14.78 3.25 2.28
C PHE A 160 15.30 2.20 3.28
N LEU A 161 14.54 1.89 4.34
CA LEU A 161 14.92 0.87 5.31
C LEU A 161 15.00 -0.53 4.67
N PHE A 162 14.07 -0.89 3.78
CA PHE A 162 14.18 -2.17 3.06
C PHE A 162 15.47 -2.26 2.24
N ILE A 163 15.83 -1.21 1.50
CA ILE A 163 17.09 -1.17 0.75
C ILE A 163 18.29 -1.30 1.69
N VAL A 164 18.30 -0.54 2.79
CA VAL A 164 19.42 -0.56 3.75
C VAL A 164 19.54 -1.92 4.45
N SER A 165 18.42 -2.57 4.79
CA SER A 165 18.40 -3.94 5.32
C SER A 165 19.15 -4.88 4.39
N GLU A 166 18.83 -4.85 3.09
CA GLU A 166 19.44 -5.74 2.13
C GLU A 166 20.91 -5.42 1.87
N MET A 167 21.29 -4.13 1.92
CA MET A 167 22.69 -3.73 1.88
C MET A 167 23.50 -4.27 3.08
N VAL A 168 22.90 -4.31 4.27
CA VAL A 168 23.55 -4.89 5.47
C VAL A 168 23.64 -6.42 5.38
N TYR A 169 22.61 -7.07 4.84
CA TYR A 169 22.55 -8.54 4.74
C TYR A 169 23.47 -9.08 3.64
N TYR A 170 23.37 -8.53 2.43
CA TYR A 170 24.01 -9.01 1.20
C TYR A 170 25.19 -8.17 0.72
N SER A 171 25.48 -7.00 1.32
CA SER A 171 26.45 -5.97 0.87
C SER A 171 25.84 -4.90 -0.07
N PRO A 172 26.49 -3.74 -0.28
CA PRO A 172 25.92 -2.60 -1.03
C PRO A 172 25.44 -2.91 -2.46
N PHE A 173 25.97 -3.95 -3.09
CA PHE A 173 25.61 -4.38 -4.45
C PHE A 173 24.62 -5.55 -4.46
N PHE A 174 23.97 -5.85 -3.32
CA PHE A 174 23.03 -6.96 -3.16
C PHE A 174 23.63 -8.33 -3.50
N TYR A 175 24.96 -8.44 -3.40
CA TYR A 175 25.74 -9.64 -3.66
C TYR A 175 26.88 -9.75 -2.65
N GLY A 176 27.00 -10.92 -2.02
CA GLY A 176 28.07 -11.20 -1.07
C GLY A 176 28.09 -12.65 -0.63
N PRO A 177 28.85 -12.98 0.44
CA PRO A 177 28.96 -14.35 0.94
C PRO A 177 27.62 -14.98 1.36
N SER A 178 26.65 -14.14 1.76
CA SER A 178 25.30 -14.57 2.10
C SER A 178 24.46 -14.96 0.88
N GLY A 179 24.90 -14.63 -0.34
CA GLY A 179 24.20 -14.89 -1.59
C GLY A 179 23.88 -13.64 -2.42
N VAL A 180 22.79 -13.70 -3.19
CA VAL A 180 22.31 -12.62 -4.08
C VAL A 180 20.87 -12.26 -3.71
N CYS A 181 20.50 -10.98 -3.77
CA CYS A 181 19.13 -10.50 -3.58
C CYS A 181 18.66 -9.65 -4.77
N VAL A 182 17.37 -9.77 -5.12
CA VAL A 182 16.71 -8.98 -6.17
C VAL A 182 15.44 -8.34 -5.59
N LEU A 183 15.41 -7.01 -5.62
CA LEU A 183 14.37 -6.17 -5.03
C LEU A 183 13.28 -5.81 -6.05
N PHE A 184 12.39 -6.74 -6.40
CA PHE A 184 11.36 -6.49 -7.41
C PHE A 184 10.10 -5.77 -6.88
N GLY A 185 9.78 -5.87 -5.60
CA GLY A 185 8.63 -5.16 -5.01
C GLY A 185 8.89 -3.68 -4.79
N ILE A 186 10.14 -3.28 -4.56
CA ILE A 186 10.51 -1.88 -4.31
C ILE A 186 10.16 -0.95 -5.48
N PRO A 187 10.51 -1.26 -6.75
CA PRO A 187 10.06 -0.49 -7.91
C PRO A 187 8.54 -0.29 -7.95
N VAL A 188 7.76 -1.31 -7.57
CA VAL A 188 6.29 -1.22 -7.51
C VAL A 188 5.85 -0.25 -6.43
N VAL A 189 6.41 -0.32 -5.22
CA VAL A 189 6.10 0.62 -4.13
C VAL A 189 6.45 2.06 -4.53
N ILE A 190 7.59 2.27 -5.19
CA ILE A 190 8.02 3.59 -5.69
C ILE A 190 7.01 4.12 -6.72
N ALA A 191 6.59 3.29 -7.67
CA ALA A 191 5.59 3.68 -8.68
C ALA A 191 4.26 4.11 -8.03
N LEU A 192 3.80 3.40 -7.00
CA LEU A 192 2.59 3.75 -6.26
C LEU A 192 2.74 5.07 -5.51
N CYS A 193 3.88 5.29 -4.84
CA CYS A 193 4.17 6.55 -4.16
C CYS A 193 4.20 7.72 -5.16
N TRP A 194 4.76 7.50 -6.35
CA TRP A 194 4.80 8.49 -7.43
C TRP A 194 3.40 8.83 -7.95
N MET A 195 2.54 7.83 -8.16
CA MET A 195 1.14 8.06 -8.55
C MET A 195 0.40 8.92 -7.52
N MET A 196 0.52 8.58 -6.22
CA MET A 196 -0.07 9.36 -5.14
C MET A 196 0.48 10.79 -5.04
N TRP A 197 1.76 10.98 -5.36
CA TRP A 197 2.39 12.29 -5.38
C TRP A 197 1.86 13.15 -6.53
N GLN A 198 1.73 12.61 -7.75
CA GLN A 198 1.25 13.36 -8.92
C GLN A 198 -0.13 13.97 -8.70
N GLU A 199 -1.05 13.24 -8.08
CA GLU A 199 -2.39 13.75 -7.74
C GLU A 199 -2.38 14.99 -6.83
N LYS A 200 -1.29 15.24 -6.11
CA LYS A 200 -1.12 16.49 -5.34
C LYS A 200 -1.03 17.69 -6.28
N LYS A 201 -0.38 17.51 -7.43
CA LYS A 201 -0.09 18.58 -8.39
C LYS A 201 -1.34 19.02 -9.17
N ASP A 202 -2.28 18.10 -9.39
CA ASP A 202 -3.51 18.40 -10.12
C ASP A 202 -4.62 19.03 -9.25
N ASN A 203 -4.48 18.97 -7.92
CA ASN A 203 -5.45 19.51 -6.95
C ASN A 203 -4.95 20.75 -6.20
N ALA A 204 -3.79 21.30 -6.55
CA ALA A 204 -3.16 22.48 -5.95
C ALA A 204 -3.12 23.63 -6.95
#